data_AF-A0A4Q5R1E2-F1
#
_entry.id   AF-A0A4Q5R1E2-F1
#
_cell.length_a   1.000
_cell.length_b   1.000
_cell.length_c   1.000
_cell.angle_alpha   90.00
_cell.angle_beta   90.00
_cell.angle_gamma   90.00
#
_symmetry.space_group_name_H-M   'P 1'
#
loop_
_entity.id
_entity.type
_entity.pdbx_description
1 polymer ?
#
loop_
_entity_poly.entity_id
_entity_poly.type
_entity_poly.pdbx_seq_one_letter_code
_entity_poly.pdbx_strand_id
1 'polypeptide(L)' 'MHLAPKDLDKLVLHQAGVVAQKRYARGLRLNYPEAAALLATQLLEFIRDGESVAA' A
#
# COMPACT_ATOMS: atom_id res chain seq x y z
N MET A 1 -10.43 -17.99 5.22
CA MET A 1 -9.03 -17.83 4.74
C MET A 1 -8.11 -18.24 5.88
N HIS A 2 -7.11 -19.08 5.63
CA HIS A 2 -6.06 -19.39 6.61
C HIS A 2 -4.89 -18.43 6.37
N LEU A 3 -5.00 -17.22 6.90
CA LEU A 3 -4.01 -16.17 6.70
C LEU A 3 -2.86 -16.35 7.70
N ALA A 4 -1.63 -16.28 7.21
CA ALA A 4 -0.49 -16.13 8.11
C ALA A 4 -0.52 -14.73 8.74
N PRO A 5 0.11 -14.53 9.91
CA PRO A 5 0.23 -13.19 10.51
C PRO A 5 0.76 -12.14 9.53
N LYS A 6 1.73 -12.52 8.69
CA LYS A 6 2.30 -11.66 7.65
C LYS A 6 1.28 -11.25 6.57
N ASP A 7 0.30 -12.09 6.26
CA ASP A 7 -0.73 -11.76 5.29
C ASP A 7 -1.73 -10.76 5.89
N LEU A 8 -2.03 -10.88 7.19
CA LEU A 8 -2.83 -9.88 7.91
C LEU A 8 -2.12 -8.52 7.93
N ASP A 9 -0.81 -8.48 8.19
CA ASP A 9 -0.04 -7.23 8.18
C ASP A 9 -0.09 -6.53 6.81
N LYS A 10 0.01 -7.30 5.71
CA LYS A 10 -0.12 -6.76 4.35
C LYS A 10 -1.52 -6.23 4.07
N LEU A 11 -2.57 -6.87 4.58
CA LEU A 11 -3.94 -6.38 4.45
C LEU A 11 -4.14 -5.06 5.21
N VAL A 12 -3.59 -4.94 6.42
CA VAL A 12 -3.61 -3.70 7.19
C VAL A 12 -2.84 -2.59 6.46
N LEU A 13 -1.68 -2.91 5.90
CA LEU A 13 -0.87 -1.98 5.12
C LEU A 13 -1.62 -1.48 3.87
N HIS A 14 -2.24 -2.39 3.12
CA HIS A 14 -3.08 -2.05 1.97
C HIS A 14 -4.24 -1.13 2.38
N GLN A 15 -4.92 -1.44 3.48
CA GLN A 15 -6.00 -0.59 3.98
C GLN A 15 -5.52 0.82 4.34
N ALA A 16 -4.34 0.96 4.95
CA ALA A 16 -3.72 2.26 5.22
C ALA A 16 -3.38 3.01 3.93
N GLY A 17 -2.85 2.32 2.91
CA GLY A 17 -2.57 2.90 1.61
C GLY A 17 -3.80 3.39 0.88
N VAL A 18 -4.91 2.63 0.89
CA VAL A 18 -6.19 3.07 0.31
C VAL A 18 -6.72 4.34 1.00
N VAL A 19 -6.56 4.45 2.33
CA VAL A 19 -6.91 5.68 3.04
C VAL A 19 -6.02 6.85 2.61
N ALA A 20 -4.71 6.62 2.48
CA ALA A 20 -3.76 7.62 2.00
C ALA A 20 -4.07 8.07 0.57
N GLN A 21 -4.39 7.15 -0.36
CA GLN A 21 -4.83 7.46 -1.72
C GLN A 21 -6.05 8.39 -1.72
N LYS A 22 -7.07 8.07 -0.91
CA LYS A 22 -8.28 8.91 -0.79
C LYS A 22 -7.98 10.30 -0.22
N ARG A 23 -7.03 10.41 0.72
CA ARG A 23 -6.59 11.70 1.27
C ARG A 23 -5.84 12.52 0.23
N TYR A 24 -4.91 11.89 -0.49
CA TYR A 24 -4.13 12.51 -1.56
C TYR A 24 -5.03 13.01 -2.70
N ALA A 25 -6.00 12.20 -3.14
CA ALA A 25 -6.96 12.57 -4.18
C ALA A 25 -7.83 13.79 -3.81
N ARG A 26 -8.01 14.07 -2.52
CA ARG A 26 -8.67 15.31 -2.03
C ARG A 26 -7.74 16.51 -1.95
N GLY A 27 -6.49 16.41 -2.39
CA GLY A 27 -5.49 17.46 -2.32
C GLY A 27 -4.83 17.63 -0.96
N LEU A 28 -4.98 16.67 -0.04
CA LEU A 28 -4.29 16.72 1.24
C LEU A 28 -2.83 16.31 1.09
N ARG A 29 -1.94 17.09 1.70
CA ARG A 29 -0.53 16.71 1.83
C ARG A 29 -0.42 15.53 2.80
N LEU A 30 0.16 14.43 2.32
CA LEU A 30 0.33 13.23 3.14
C LEU A 30 1.38 13.43 4.22
N ASN A 31 1.14 12.83 5.38
CA ASN A 31 2.13 12.67 6.42
C ASN A 31 3.05 11.46 6.13
N TYR A 32 4.06 11.25 6.98
CA TYR A 32 5.03 10.17 6.80
C TYR A 32 4.40 8.77 6.68
N PRO A 33 3.58 8.28 7.63
CA PRO A 33 3.00 6.94 7.52
C PRO A 33 2.02 6.80 6.35
N GLU A 34 1.29 7.85 5.98
CA GLU A 34 0.43 7.83 4.79
C GLU A 34 1.23 7.69 3.50
N ALA A 35 2.32 8.45 3.36
CA ALA A 35 3.19 8.35 2.20
C ALA A 35 3.83 6.96 2.10
N ALA A 36 4.34 6.42 3.22
CA ALA A 36 4.91 5.08 3.27
C ALA A 36 3.87 4.00 2.91
N ALA A 37 2.66 4.07 3.47
CA ALA A 37 1.59 3.12 3.20
C ALA A 37 1.12 3.19 1.74
N LEU A 38 1.03 4.39 1.17
CA LEU A 38 0.69 4.60 -0.24
C LEU A 38 1.71 3.92 -1.16
N LEU A 39 3.00 4.19 -0.96
CA LEU A 39 4.08 3.61 -1.76
C LEU A 39 4.11 2.09 -1.63
N ALA A 40 4.05 1.58 -0.41
CA ALA A 40 4.09 0.13 -0.18
C ALA A 40 2.89 -0.59 -0.79
N THR A 41 1.70 0.02 -0.73
CA THR A 41 0.49 -0.53 -1.35
C THR A 41 0.65 -0.60 -2.87
N GLN A 42 1.16 0.45 -3.51
CA GLN A 42 1.37 0.46 -4.95
C GLN A 42 2.43 -0.58 -5.39
N LEU A 43 3.51 -0.74 -4.61
CA LEU A 43 4.52 -1.77 -4.86
C LEU A 43 3.96 -3.19 -4.77
N LEU A 44 3.05 -3.45 -3.83
CA LEU A 44 2.40 -4.76 -3.72
C LEU A 44 1.55 -5.08 -4.96
N GLU A 45 0.90 -4.08 -5.56
CA GLU A 45 0.17 -4.25 -6.81
C GLU A 45 1.11 -4.51 -7.99
N PHE A 46 2.24 -3.80 -8.11
CA PHE A 46 3.23 -4.10 -9.16
C PHE A 46 3.84 -5.51 -9.02
N ILE A 47 4.10 -5.95 -7.78
CA ILE A 47 4.50 -7.34 -7.52
C ILE A 47 3.40 -8.31 -7.95
N ARG A 48 2.13 -7.97 -7.73
CA ARG A 48 0.98 -8.79 -8.13
C ARG A 48 0.83 -8.88 -9.65
N ASP A 49 1.13 -7.79 -10.35
CA ASP A 49 1.14 -7.68 -11.81
C ASP A 49 2.37 -8.37 -12.45
N GLY A 50 3.38 -8.71 -11.64
CA GLY A 50 4.57 -9.45 -12.08
C GLY A 50 5.68 -8.55 -12.61
N GLU A 51 5.70 -7.28 -12.24
CA GLU A 51 6.79 -6.36 -12.60
C GLU A 51 8.13 -6.78 -11.96
N SER A 52 9.22 -6.58 -12.70
CA SER A 52 10.57 -6.81 -12.21
C SER A 52 10.99 -5.70 -11.24
N VAL A 53 11.87 -6.05 -10.30
CA VAL A 53 12.38 -5.10 -9.29
C VAL A 53 13.17 -3.94 -9.90
N ALA A 54 13.82 -4.19 -11.05
CA ALA A 54 14.53 -3.21 -11.84
C ALA A 54 14.14 -3.35 -13.31
N ALA A 55 14.29 -2.26 -14.06
CA ALA A 55 14.10 -2.21 -15.51
C ALA A 55 15.13 -3.08 -16.26
#